data_AF-A0A3R7VFC8-F1
#
_entry.id   AF-A0A3R7VFC8-F1
#
_cell.length_a   1.000
_cell.length_b   1.000
_cell.length_c   1.000
_cell.angle_alpha   90.00
_cell.angle_beta   90.00
_cell.angle_gamma   90.00
#
_symmetry.space_group_name_H-M   'P 1'
#
loop_
_entity.id
_entity.type
_entity.pdbx_description
1 polymer ?
#
loop_
_entity_poly.entity_id
_entity_poly.type
_entity_poly.pdbx_seq_one_letter_code
_entity_poly.pdbx_strand_id
1 'polypeptide(L)' 'MAVPRKKVTRSKRNNRRAHDAVTAANPNECANCGELKLPHHICNSCGFYRERETVKVDATA' A
#
# COMPACT_ATOMS: atom_id res chain seq x y z
N MET A 1 -4.72 -22.09 -31.64
CA MET A 1 -5.02 -21.34 -30.39
C MET A 1 -6.52 -21.22 -30.22
N ALA A 2 -7.05 -21.33 -29.01
CA ALA A 2 -8.48 -21.17 -28.77
C ALA A 2 -8.86 -19.67 -28.88
N VAL A 3 -9.81 -19.36 -29.75
CA VAL A 3 -10.33 -18.00 -29.94
C VAL A 3 -11.74 -17.87 -29.35
N PRO A 4 -12.11 -16.71 -28.79
CA PRO A 4 -13.46 -16.48 -28.31
C PRO A 4 -14.45 -16.50 -29.48
N ARG A 5 -15.50 -17.33 -29.38
CA ARG A 5 -16.56 -17.41 -30.39
C ARG A 5 -17.37 -16.10 -30.54
N LYS A 6 -17.50 -15.32 -29.45
CA LYS A 6 -18.30 -14.09 -29.41
C LYS A 6 -17.63 -13.02 -28.55
N LYS A 7 -17.99 -11.76 -28.81
CA LYS A 7 -17.58 -10.62 -27.97
C LYS A 7 -18.16 -10.74 -26.56
N VAL A 8 -17.33 -10.51 -25.55
CA VAL A 8 -17.77 -10.41 -24.14
C VAL A 8 -18.56 -9.12 -23.96
N THR A 9 -19.77 -9.21 -23.41
CA THR A 9 -20.63 -8.05 -23.16
C THR A 9 -20.03 -7.13 -22.09
N ARG A 10 -20.41 -5.84 -22.11
CA ARG A 10 -19.94 -4.86 -21.12
C ARG A 10 -20.31 -5.30 -19.69
N SER A 11 -21.53 -5.80 -19.49
CA SER A 11 -22.00 -6.33 -18.21
C SER A 11 -21.13 -7.50 -17.72
N LYS A 12 -20.90 -8.53 -18.56
CA LYS A 12 -20.08 -9.70 -18.16
C LYS A 12 -18.63 -9.34 -17.85
N ARG A 13 -18.05 -8.40 -18.60
CA ARG A 13 -16.70 -7.87 -18.31
C ARG A 13 -16.65 -7.11 -16.98
N ASN A 14 -17.63 -6.24 -16.74
CA ASN A 14 -17.65 -5.40 -15.55
C ASN A 14 -17.96 -6.21 -14.28
N ASN A 15 -18.88 -7.18 -14.34
CA ASN A 15 -19.15 -8.10 -13.23
C ASN A 15 -17.91 -8.90 -12.85
N ARG A 16 -17.12 -9.34 -13.84
CA ARG A 16 -15.83 -10.00 -13.55
C ARG A 16 -14.85 -9.07 -12.85
N ARG A 17 -14.79 -7.80 -13.24
CA ARG A 17 -13.90 -6.78 -12.65
C ARG A 17 -14.42 -6.18 -11.33
N ALA A 18 -15.60 -6.57 -10.88
CA ALA A 18 -16.21 -5.99 -9.68
C ALA A 18 -15.40 -6.28 -8.40
N HIS A 19 -14.60 -7.34 -8.42
CA HIS A 19 -13.76 -7.75 -7.30
C HIS A 19 -12.29 -7.30 -7.45
N ASP A 20 -11.91 -6.66 -8.57
CA ASP A 20 -10.54 -6.23 -8.85
C ASP A 20 -10.22 -4.87 -8.17
N ALA A 21 -10.82 -4.60 -7.01
CA ALA A 21 -10.61 -3.35 -6.27
C ALA A 21 -9.38 -3.43 -5.37
N VAL A 22 -8.58 -2.36 -5.34
CA VAL A 22 -7.43 -2.25 -4.44
C VAL A 22 -7.86 -1.52 -3.17
N THR A 23 -7.47 -2.05 -2.01
CA THR A 23 -7.70 -1.44 -0.70
C THR A 23 -6.58 -0.46 -0.35
N ALA A 24 -6.93 0.69 0.22
CA ALA A 24 -5.94 1.63 0.74
C ALA A 24 -5.17 1.02 1.92
N ALA A 25 -3.90 1.41 2.08
CA ALA A 25 -3.12 1.07 3.26
C ALA A 25 -3.67 1.81 4.49
N ASN A 26 -3.44 1.26 5.69
CA ASN A 26 -3.86 1.86 6.96
C ASN A 26 -2.66 2.52 7.66
N PRO A 27 -2.36 3.80 7.42
CA PRO A 27 -1.26 4.48 8.11
C PRO A 27 -1.65 4.83 9.56
N ASN A 28 -0.72 4.61 10.48
CA ASN A 28 -0.81 5.00 11.89
C ASN A 28 0.19 6.11 12.19
N GLU A 29 -0.11 6.94 13.19
CA GLU A 29 0.81 7.99 13.64
C GLU A 29 2.08 7.40 14.29
N CYS A 30 3.22 8.01 14.01
CA CYS A 30 4.48 7.68 14.66
C CYS A 30 4.59 8.41 16.00
N ALA A 31 4.79 7.66 17.09
CA ALA A 31 4.92 8.24 18.44
C ALA A 31 6.13 9.19 18.65
N ASN A 32 7.14 9.17 17.76
CA ASN A 32 8.34 10.00 17.91
C ASN A 32 8.26 11.31 17.10
N CYS A 33 7.82 11.25 15.85
CA CYS A 33 7.79 12.42 14.94
C CYS A 33 6.37 12.89 14.55
N GLY A 34 5.32 12.18 14.97
CA GLY A 34 3.93 12.51 14.61
C GLY A 34 3.55 12.19 13.17
N GLU A 35 4.48 11.74 12.32
CA GLU A 35 4.20 11.45 10.91
C GLU A 35 3.51 10.10 10.70
N LEU A 36 2.72 10.00 9.63
CA LEU A 36 2.01 8.80 9.23
C LEU A 36 2.99 7.72 8.75
N LYS A 37 2.94 6.55 9.38
CA LYS A 37 3.75 5.38 9.03
C LYS A 37 2.90 4.13 8.89
N LEU A 38 3.42 3.14 8.18
CA LEU A 38 2.77 1.82 8.15
C LEU A 38 2.90 1.12 9.52
N PRO A 39 1.85 0.41 9.99
CA PRO A 39 1.90 -0.38 11.21
C PRO A 39 3.00 -1.43 11.13
N HIS A 40 3.75 -1.63 12.22
CA HIS A 40 4.89 -2.57 12.30
C HIS A 40 6.09 -2.26 11.38
N HIS A 41 6.12 -1.11 10.71
CA HIS A 41 7.29 -0.66 9.95
C HIS A 41 8.11 0.38 10.73
N ILE A 42 9.37 0.51 10.33
CA ILE A 42 10.25 1.61 10.71
C ILE A 42 9.67 2.89 10.09
N CYS A 43 9.66 3.99 10.84
CA CYS A 43 9.25 5.27 10.27
C CYS A 43 10.31 5.77 9.28
N ASN A 44 9.93 6.03 8.03
CA ASN A 44 10.85 6.55 7.02
C ASN A 44 11.41 7.94 7.35
N SER A 45 10.65 8.78 8.07
CA SER A 45 11.06 10.15 8.41
C SER A 45 12.06 10.21 9.58
N CYS A 46 11.96 9.30 10.55
CA CYS A 46 12.79 9.36 11.76
C CYS A 46 13.68 8.12 11.99
N GLY A 47 13.51 7.02 11.26
CA GLY A 47 14.35 5.82 11.41
C GLY A 47 14.12 5.01 12.69
N PHE A 48 13.10 5.38 13.48
CA PHE A 48 12.78 4.73 14.75
C PHE A 48 11.72 3.62 14.60
N TYR A 49 11.93 2.52 15.33
CA TYR A 49 10.95 1.48 15.56
C TYR A 49 10.84 1.19 17.07
N ARG A 50 9.67 1.49 17.64
CA ARG A 50 9.29 1.11 19.01
C ARG A 50 10.40 1.46 20.02
N GLU A 51 10.79 2.74 19.99
CA GLU A 51 11.79 3.39 20.88
C GLU A 51 13.27 3.11 20.60
N ARG A 52 13.58 2.28 19.60
CA ARG A 52 14.96 2.07 19.16
C ARG A 52 15.25 2.77 17.84
N GLU A 53 16.37 3.48 17.80
CA GLU A 53 16.95 4.00 16.56
C GLU A 53 17.47 2.80 15.77
N THR A 54 16.78 2.44 14.70
CA THR A 54 17.13 1.27 13.88
C THR A 54 17.95 1.62 12.65
N VAL A 55 17.80 2.87 12.16
CA VAL A 55 18.54 3.40 11.01
C VAL A 55 18.96 4.81 11.37
N LYS A 56 20.25 5.13 11.25
CA LYS A 56 20.71 6.53 11.22
C LYS A 56 20.24 7.12 9.90
N VAL A 57 19.16 7.89 9.93
CA VAL A 57 18.68 8.58 8.73
C VAL A 57 19.54 9.82 8.55
N ASP A 58 20.67 9.67 7.86
CA ASP A 58 21.39 10.82 7.33
C ASP A 58 20.50 11.45 6.26
N ALA A 59 20.06 12.68 6.51
CA ALA A 59 19.17 13.43 5.65
C ALA A 59 19.80 13.65 4.27
N THR A 60 19.43 12.84 3.28
CA THR A 60 19.67 13.15 1.87
C THR A 60 18.46 12.81 1.01
N ALA A 61 17.81 13.90 0.59
CA ALA A 61 17.02 14.16 -0.63
C ALA A 61 15.74 13.34 -0.88
#